data_AF-A0A529T6V9-F1
#
_entry.id   AF-A0A529T6V9-F1
#
_cell.length_a   1.000
_cell.length_b   1.000
_cell.length_c   1.000
_cell.angle_alpha   90.00
_cell.angle_beta   90.00
_cell.angle_gamma   90.00
#
_symmetry.space_group_name_H-M   'P 1'
#
loop_
_entity.id
_entity.type
_entity.pdbx_description
1 polymer ?
#
loop_
_entity_poly.entity_id
_entity_poly.type
_entity_poly.pdbx_seq_one_letter_code
_entity_poly.pdbx_strand_id
1 'polypeptide(L)' 'MIYTTILVQLDIDAPATPRLIFAQQVARKFEADLIALASA' A
#
# COMPACT_ATOMS: atom_id res chain seq x y z
N MET A 1 -17.78 4.97 -4.54
CA MET A 1 -17.09 3.69 -4.30
C MET A 1 -16.22 3.89 -3.06
N ILE A 2 -16.47 3.14 -1.98
CA ILE A 2 -15.76 3.29 -0.71
C ILE A 2 -14.73 2.17 -0.65
N TYR A 3 -13.45 2.53 -0.62
CA TYR A 3 -12.38 1.58 -0.37
C TYR A 3 -12.08 1.63 1.12
N THR A 4 -12.25 0.53 1.83
CA THR A 4 -12.01 0.47 3.28
C THR A 4 -10.61 -0.01 3.61
N THR A 5 -9.95 -0.72 2.69
CA THR A 5 -8.61 -1.27 2.90
C THR A 5 -7.82 -1.26 1.59
N ILE A 6 -6.56 -0.83 1.67
CA ILE A 6 -5.56 -0.86 0.61
C ILE A 6 -4.49 -1.87 1.00
N LEU A 7 -4.32 -2.92 0.19
CA LEU A 7 -3.26 -3.91 0.36
C LEU A 7 -2.11 -3.58 -0.61
N VAL A 8 -0.88 -3.48 -0.10
CA VAL A 8 0.33 -3.30 -0.92
C VAL A 8 1.29 -4.48 -0.73
N GLN A 9 1.61 -5.16 -1.83
CA GLN A 9 2.67 -6.16 -1.85
C GLN A 9 4.02 -5.48 -2.06
N LEU A 10 4.98 -5.84 -1.21
CA LEU A 10 6.36 -5.39 -1.28
C LEU A 10 7.25 -6.59 -1.61
N ASP A 11 7.87 -6.57 -2.78
CA ASP A 11 8.86 -7.58 -3.16
C ASP A 11 10.17 -7.26 -2.45
N ILE A 12 10.81 -8.26 -1.83
CA ILE A 12 12.07 -8.07 -1.11
C ILE A 12 13.23 -7.67 -2.02
N ASP A 13 13.17 -8.09 -3.28
CA ASP A 13 14.20 -7.85 -4.29
C ASP A 13 14.06 -6.50 -5.02
N ALA A 14 13.00 -5.74 -4.71
CA ALA A 14 12.71 -4.47 -5.37
C ALA A 14 12.55 -3.31 -4.38
N PRO A 15 12.84 -2.07 -4.79
CA PRO A 15 12.60 -0.90 -3.95
C PRO A 15 11.13 -0.77 -3.51
N ALA A 16 10.86 -0.94 -2.22
CA ALA A 16 9.53 -0.85 -1.63
C ALA A 16 8.99 0.59 -1.52
N THR A 17 9.89 1.57 -1.39
CA THR A 17 9.56 2.97 -1.07
C THR A 17 8.56 3.62 -2.04
N PRO A 18 8.73 3.53 -3.38
CA PRO A 18 7.80 4.17 -4.32
C PRO A 18 6.38 3.60 -4.22
N ARG A 19 6.26 2.27 -4.07
CA ARG A 19 4.98 1.57 -3.97
C ARG A 19 4.27 1.90 -2.67
N LEU A 20 5.02 1.98 -1.57
CA LEU A 20 4.49 2.34 -0.26
C LEU A 20 3.99 3.79 -0.24
N ILE A 21 4.73 4.74 -0.82
CA ILE A 21 4.32 6.15 -0.92
C ILE A 21 3.00 6.26 -1.69
N PHE A 22 2.90 5.59 -2.85
CA PHE A 22 1.69 5.60 -3.65
C PHE A 22 0.49 5.00 -2.88
N ALA A 23 0.67 3.82 -2.28
CA ALA A 23 -0.39 3.16 -1.52
C ALA A 23 -0.86 4.02 -0.32
N GLN A 24 0.06 4.72 0.34
CA GLN A 24 -0.27 5.64 1.43
C GLN A 24 -1.09 6.85 0.96
N GLN A 25 -0.77 7.42 -0.20
CA GLN A 25 -1.55 8.52 -0.79
C GLN A 25 -2.98 8.07 -1.12
N VAL A 26 -3.13 6.86 -1.66
CA VAL A 26 -4.44 6.27 -1.96
C VAL A 26 -5.23 6.01 -0.69
N ALA A 27 -4.62 5.37 0.31
CA ALA A 27 -5.28 5.08 1.59
C ALA A 27 -5.79 6.34 2.27
N ARG A 28 -4.98 7.41 2.30
CA ARG A 28 -5.40 8.72 2.83
C ARG A 28 -6.57 9.34 2.07
N LYS A 29 -6.58 9.24 0.73
CA LYS A 29 -7.65 9.79 -0.10
C LYS A 29 -9.01 9.15 0.19
N PHE A 30 -9.01 7.89 0.60
CA PHE A 30 -10.23 7.11 0.82
C PHE A 30 -10.51 6.84 2.30
N GLU A 31 -9.72 7.40 3.22
CA GLU A 31 -9.79 7.10 4.66
C GLU A 31 -9.77 5.59 4.94
N ALA A 32 -8.94 4.88 4.17
CA ALA A 32 -8.84 3.43 4.18
C ALA A 32 -7.66 2.96 5.06
N ASP A 33 -7.80 1.77 5.63
CA ASP A 33 -6.68 1.08 6.28
C ASP A 33 -5.61 0.71 5.24
N LEU A 34 -4.33 0.79 5.60
CA LEU A 34 -3.21 0.37 4.75
C LEU A 34 -2.53 -0.85 5.35
N ILE A 35 -2.50 -1.95 4.60
CA ILE A 35 -1.80 -3.18 4.98
C ILE A 35 -0.68 -3.42 3.97
N ALA A 36 0.56 -3.53 4.46
CA ALA A 36 1.72 -3.88 3.64
C ALA A 36 2.13 -5.33 3.91
N LEU A 37 2.26 -6.13 2.85
CA LEU A 37 2.72 -7.51 2.91
C LEU A 37 4.08 -7.60 2.23
N ALA A 38 5.12 -7.98 2.98
CA ALA A 38 6.41 -8.32 2.40
C ALA A 38 6.39 -9.79 1.98
N SER A 39 6.72 -10.06 0.71
CA SER A 39 6.93 -11.41 0.19
C SER A 39 8.37 -11.58 -0.25
N ALA A 40 8.97 -12.71 0.14
CA ALA A 40 10.28 -13.18 -0.31
C ALA A 40 10.13 -14.18 -1.45
#